data_AF-B0EBG7-F1
#
_entry.id   AF-B0EBG7-F1
#
_cell.length_a   1.000
_cell.length_b   1.000
_cell.length_c   1.000
_cell.angle_alpha   90.00
_cell.angle_beta   90.00
_cell.angle_gamma   90.00
#
_symmetry.space_group_name_H-M   'P 1'
#
loop_
_entity.id
_entity.type
_entity.pdbx_description
1 polymer ?
#
loop_
_entity_poly.entity_id
_entity_poly.type
_entity_poly.pdbx_seq_one_letter_code
_entity_poly.pdbx_strand_id
1 'polypeptide(L)'
;MENTTRNNKSIMKLGYNEIMITSMYFNDIKDFINLEMGVKRFQGNMERFHFNPIPLNEYSRKLFPNIETFHIYNEDDEIFNDGKIFKKVIWYAISYSLYLKEKEAWNECKNIEYTKLDREEYGNIIPHEVKSLGNECFKHCTSLKSIDIPTTISEIGYGCFRGCSSLTSVNIPTSVSKIGHYCFSECSSLTSFTIPTTISIIGYRFFCKCISLKSVNMPSVSRIGCECFSECTSLTSIVLESVQFISEKRIFMNKPVLMSIKIPYNLQKINGENIEKKDINEFTIPTMISELSDSCFSECVSLTSINIPTTISEIGTWCFYKCTSLKSINIPSSISKLGITCFEECLSLTSMNIDNLQFISKERIFMNEPVLISIKIPKNLQIINGKNIEKKDINELIIPSSITKLDRWCFYWCESLTSITIPTTISEIGDYCFYGCSSLKSINIPSSITLFGDCCFCGCGCTEELKKNKTIPRRSFEHIQ
;
A
#
# COMPACT_ATOMS: atom_id res chain seq x y z
N MET A 1 30.08 59.30 -20.60
CA MET A 1 29.98 59.03 -19.15
C MET A 1 28.60 58.49 -18.91
N GLU A 2 28.51 57.19 -18.67
CA GLU A 2 27.28 56.40 -18.70
C GLU A 2 26.37 56.70 -17.50
N ASN A 3 25.10 56.95 -17.81
CA ASN A 3 23.99 56.98 -16.86
C ASN A 3 23.76 55.56 -16.30
N THR A 4 23.94 55.40 -14.99
CA THR A 4 23.65 54.15 -14.28
C THR A 4 22.18 54.13 -13.86
N THR A 5 21.34 53.47 -14.66
CA THR A 5 19.95 53.16 -14.29
C THR A 5 19.97 52.07 -13.21
N ARG A 6 19.78 52.44 -11.93
CA ARG A 6 19.51 51.48 -10.86
C ARG A 6 18.13 50.85 -11.06
N ASN A 7 18.11 49.58 -11.45
CA ASN A 7 16.92 48.73 -11.40
C ASN A 7 16.45 48.56 -9.94
N ASN A 8 15.50 49.39 -9.51
CA ASN A 8 14.71 49.16 -8.31
C ASN A 8 13.76 47.98 -8.55
N LYS A 9 14.21 46.75 -8.27
CA LYS A 9 13.28 45.66 -7.99
C LYS A 9 12.60 45.98 -6.65
N SER A 10 11.37 46.48 -6.73
CA SER A 10 10.42 46.53 -5.61
C SER A 10 10.43 45.18 -4.88
N ILE A 11 10.91 45.16 -3.65
CA ILE A 11 10.74 43.99 -2.76
C ILE A 11 9.24 43.96 -2.43
N MET A 12 8.51 43.08 -3.10
CA MET A 12 7.09 42.87 -2.87
C MET A 12 6.89 42.44 -1.40
N LYS A 13 6.37 43.33 -0.57
CA LYS A 13 6.04 43.03 0.82
C LYS A 13 4.69 42.31 0.82
N LEU A 14 4.64 41.07 1.31
CA LEU A 14 3.38 40.32 1.51
C LEU A 14 2.36 41.20 2.23
N GLY A 15 1.21 41.47 1.62
CA GLY A 15 0.09 42.18 2.22
C GLY A 15 -0.72 41.29 3.15
N TYR A 16 -1.83 41.83 3.65
CA TYR A 16 -2.71 41.12 4.58
C TYR A 16 -3.50 39.99 3.92
N ASN A 17 -3.89 40.16 2.66
CA ASN A 17 -4.61 39.12 1.92
C ASN A 17 -3.66 37.97 1.58
N GLU A 18 -2.43 38.31 1.20
CA GLU A 18 -1.38 37.35 0.86
C GLU A 18 -0.96 36.54 2.08
N ILE A 19 -0.87 37.16 3.27
CA ILE A 19 -0.56 36.40 4.49
C ILE A 19 -1.72 35.50 4.93
N MET A 20 -2.98 35.94 4.78
CA MET A 20 -4.13 35.06 5.02
C MET A 20 -4.07 33.82 4.13
N ILE A 21 -3.83 34.00 2.82
CA ILE A 21 -3.69 32.88 1.87
C ILE A 21 -2.52 31.97 2.26
N THR A 22 -1.37 32.57 2.58
CA THR A 22 -0.17 31.80 2.96
C THR A 22 -0.40 31.00 4.24
N SER A 23 -1.08 31.59 5.23
CA SER A 23 -1.36 30.94 6.50
C SER A 23 -2.39 29.80 6.41
N MET A 24 -3.11 29.65 5.29
CA MET A 24 -3.94 28.46 5.05
C MET A 24 -3.09 27.17 4.91
N TYR A 25 -1.78 27.28 4.68
CA TYR A 25 -0.85 26.16 4.56
C TYR A 25 -0.07 25.87 5.85
N PHE A 26 -0.45 26.52 6.96
CA PHE A 26 0.13 26.24 8.28
C PHE A 26 -0.39 24.89 8.80
N ASN A 27 0.46 24.18 9.54
CA ASN A 27 0.16 22.82 9.98
C ASN A 27 -0.61 22.80 11.29
N ASP A 28 -0.27 23.72 12.21
CA ASP A 28 -0.91 23.78 13.51
C ASP A 28 -1.06 25.21 14.03
N ILE A 29 -1.74 25.34 15.17
CA ILE A 29 -2.03 26.63 15.80
C ILE A 29 -0.77 27.43 16.19
N LYS A 30 0.36 26.76 16.47
CA LYS A 30 1.60 27.43 16.86
C LYS A 30 2.17 28.23 15.70
N ASP A 31 2.00 27.78 14.46
CA ASP A 31 2.43 28.54 13.28
C ASP A 31 1.72 29.90 13.21
N PHE A 32 0.41 29.92 13.49
CA PHE A 32 -0.38 31.16 13.56
C PHE A 32 0.07 32.06 14.73
N ILE A 33 0.26 31.48 15.91
CA ILE A 33 0.74 32.22 17.10
C ILE A 33 2.12 32.82 16.83
N ASN A 34 3.05 32.04 16.26
CA ASN A 34 4.40 32.47 15.93
C ASN A 34 4.40 33.58 14.88
N LEU A 35 3.51 33.52 13.88
CA LEU A 35 3.35 34.58 12.88
C LEU A 35 2.97 35.91 13.54
N GLU A 36 1.93 35.89 14.39
CA GLU A 36 1.44 37.12 15.04
C GLU A 36 2.42 37.67 16.08
N MET A 37 3.08 36.79 16.84
CA MET A 37 4.09 37.19 17.83
C MET A 37 5.39 37.69 17.16
N GLY A 38 5.84 37.00 16.10
CA GLY A 38 7.09 37.28 15.42
C GLY A 38 7.03 38.49 14.48
N VAL A 39 5.86 38.79 13.93
CA VAL A 39 5.68 39.87 12.94
C VAL A 39 4.53 40.78 13.37
N LYS A 40 4.82 41.81 14.17
CA LYS A 40 3.83 42.79 14.69
C LYS A 40 2.84 43.31 13.66
N ARG A 41 3.27 43.47 12.40
CA ARG A 41 2.41 43.90 11.30
C ARG A 41 1.21 42.98 11.06
N PHE A 42 1.34 41.68 11.34
CA PHE A 42 0.31 40.66 11.14
C PHE A 42 -0.43 40.30 12.43
N GLN A 43 -0.30 41.09 13.49
CA GLN A 43 -1.11 40.92 14.69
C GLN A 43 -2.61 41.04 14.37
N GLY A 44 -3.43 40.15 14.94
CA GLY A 44 -4.86 40.08 14.63
C GLY A 44 -5.15 39.50 13.23
N ASN A 45 -4.27 38.65 12.70
CA ASN A 45 -4.50 37.95 11.45
C ASN A 45 -5.56 36.86 11.61
N MET A 46 -5.54 36.12 12.72
CA MET A 46 -6.51 35.06 13.04
C MET A 46 -7.95 35.60 13.13
N GLU A 47 -8.14 36.84 13.58
CA GLU A 47 -9.45 37.50 13.64
C GLU A 47 -10.07 37.73 12.26
N ARG A 48 -9.27 37.68 11.18
CA ARG A 48 -9.74 37.93 9.81
C ARG A 48 -10.33 36.69 9.16
N PHE A 49 -10.17 35.53 9.78
CA PHE A 49 -10.71 34.27 9.28
C PHE A 49 -12.19 34.14 9.62
N HIS A 50 -13.00 34.01 8.56
CA HIS A 50 -14.41 33.65 8.67
C HIS A 50 -14.65 32.13 8.54
N PHE A 51 -13.57 31.36 8.35
CA PHE A 51 -13.56 29.90 8.37
C PHE A 51 -12.31 29.39 9.08
N ASN A 52 -12.36 28.22 9.69
CA ASN A 52 -11.17 27.65 10.33
C ASN A 52 -10.20 27.05 9.29
N PRO A 53 -8.95 27.51 9.22
CA PRO A 53 -7.96 27.00 8.28
C PRO A 53 -7.38 25.63 8.69
N ILE A 54 -7.55 25.24 9.95
CA ILE A 54 -7.11 23.98 10.55
C ILE A 54 -8.22 23.42 11.46
N PRO A 55 -8.18 22.12 11.83
CA PRO A 55 -9.01 21.60 12.92
C PRO A 55 -8.79 22.40 14.20
N LEU A 56 -9.88 22.69 14.93
CA LEU A 56 -9.83 23.48 16.15
C LEU A 56 -10.24 22.64 17.36
N ASN A 57 -9.69 23.00 18.51
CA ASN A 57 -10.07 22.52 19.84
C ASN A 57 -10.52 23.71 20.71
N GLU A 58 -11.01 23.46 21.92
CA GLU A 58 -11.45 24.51 22.84
C GLU A 58 -10.45 25.67 23.03
N TYR A 59 -9.14 25.41 23.01
CA TYR A 59 -8.11 26.45 23.13
C TYR A 59 -7.99 27.29 21.85
N SER A 60 -7.78 26.63 20.72
CA SER A 60 -7.55 27.30 19.44
C SER A 60 -8.81 27.98 18.89
N ARG A 61 -10.00 27.48 19.21
CA ARG A 61 -11.27 28.13 18.86
C ARG A 61 -11.41 29.54 19.41
N LYS A 62 -10.80 29.83 20.57
CA LYS A 62 -10.80 31.18 21.18
C LYS A 62 -9.94 32.17 20.40
N LEU A 63 -8.97 31.69 19.63
CA LEU A 63 -8.05 32.52 18.85
C LEU A 63 -8.65 32.94 17.50
N PHE A 64 -9.70 32.25 17.04
CA PHE A 64 -10.43 32.57 15.81
C PHE A 64 -11.88 33.03 16.11
N PRO A 65 -12.07 34.28 16.59
CA PRO A 65 -13.35 34.72 17.16
C PRO A 65 -14.48 34.92 16.14
N ASN A 66 -14.15 35.05 14.84
CA ASN A 66 -15.04 35.47 13.76
C ASN A 66 -15.39 34.34 12.78
N ILE A 67 -15.19 33.06 13.16
CA ILE A 67 -15.56 31.93 12.31
C ILE A 67 -17.08 31.83 12.19
N GLU A 68 -17.55 31.90 10.95
CA GLU A 68 -18.96 31.80 10.55
C GLU A 68 -19.20 30.52 9.73
N THR A 69 -18.21 30.11 8.93
CA THR A 69 -18.19 28.86 8.16
C THR A 69 -17.23 27.86 8.79
N PHE A 70 -17.74 26.80 9.40
CA PHE A 70 -16.91 25.84 10.13
C PHE A 70 -16.58 24.63 9.26
N HIS A 71 -15.31 24.47 8.93
CA HIS A 71 -14.75 23.34 8.21
C HIS A 71 -14.49 22.18 9.19
N ILE A 72 -15.07 21.02 8.89
CA ILE A 72 -14.86 19.78 9.64
C ILE A 72 -14.06 18.87 8.73
N TYR A 73 -12.78 18.67 9.07
CA TYR A 73 -11.82 17.97 8.23
C TYR A 73 -11.86 16.46 8.45
N ASN A 74 -12.07 16.02 9.71
CA ASN A 74 -12.17 14.62 10.11
C ASN A 74 -13.42 14.36 10.95
N GLU A 75 -13.84 13.10 11.04
CA GLU A 75 -15.00 12.68 11.84
C GLU A 75 -14.83 12.97 13.34
N ASP A 76 -13.60 12.89 13.84
CA ASP A 76 -13.26 13.12 15.26
C ASP A 76 -12.98 14.60 15.61
N ASP A 77 -13.08 15.52 14.64
CA ASP A 77 -12.84 16.94 14.91
C ASP A 77 -13.89 17.50 15.89
N GLU A 78 -13.46 18.34 16.83
CA GLU A 78 -14.39 19.00 17.76
C GLU A 78 -15.34 19.94 17.00
N ILE A 79 -16.65 19.82 17.30
CA ILE A 79 -17.70 20.66 16.72
C ILE A 79 -18.18 21.66 17.75
N PHE A 80 -18.23 22.93 17.36
CA PHE A 80 -18.67 24.02 18.24
C PHE A 80 -20.07 24.51 17.85
N ASN A 81 -20.95 24.64 18.84
CA ASN A 81 -22.31 25.18 18.67
C ASN A 81 -22.48 26.44 19.53
N ASP A 82 -21.64 27.45 19.30
CA ASP A 82 -21.60 28.70 20.07
C ASP A 82 -22.54 29.80 19.53
N GLY A 83 -23.40 29.46 18.56
CA GLY A 83 -24.33 30.38 17.93
C GLY A 83 -23.72 31.32 16.88
N LYS A 84 -22.41 31.27 16.66
CA LYS A 84 -21.73 32.08 15.62
C LYS A 84 -21.55 31.35 14.30
N ILE A 85 -21.58 30.03 14.32
CA ILE A 85 -21.40 29.18 13.14
C ILE A 85 -22.74 29.04 12.42
N PHE A 86 -22.82 29.55 11.20
CA PHE A 86 -24.03 29.53 10.37
C PHE A 86 -23.99 28.47 9.27
N LYS A 87 -22.79 28.02 8.90
CA LYS A 87 -22.59 27.03 7.84
C LYS A 87 -21.48 26.06 8.23
N LYS A 88 -21.67 24.78 7.98
CA LYS A 88 -20.60 23.77 8.07
C LYS A 88 -20.15 23.33 6.68
N VAL A 89 -18.85 23.06 6.54
CA VAL A 89 -18.25 22.45 5.35
C VAL A 89 -17.59 21.15 5.79
N ILE A 90 -18.18 20.03 5.42
CA ILE A 90 -17.75 18.70 5.83
C ILE A 90 -16.86 18.09 4.73
N TRP A 91 -15.61 17.80 5.08
CA TRP A 91 -14.60 17.28 4.15
C TRP A 91 -14.41 15.78 4.21
N TYR A 92 -14.61 15.15 5.37
CA TYR A 92 -14.53 13.69 5.47
C TYR A 92 -15.70 13.03 4.72
N ALA A 93 -15.54 11.75 4.39
CA ALA A 93 -16.57 11.00 3.67
C ALA A 93 -17.80 10.79 4.57
N ILE A 94 -18.99 11.09 4.05
CA ILE A 94 -20.26 10.84 4.75
C ILE A 94 -21.22 10.03 3.88
N SER A 95 -22.14 9.29 4.50
CA SER A 95 -23.19 8.56 3.77
C SER A 95 -24.15 9.51 3.06
N TYR A 96 -24.80 9.04 2.00
CA TYR A 96 -25.77 9.83 1.26
C TYR A 96 -26.99 10.22 2.11
N SER A 97 -27.48 9.32 2.96
CA SER A 97 -28.53 9.58 3.96
C SER A 97 -28.14 10.70 4.95
N LEU A 98 -26.88 10.76 5.40
CA LEU A 98 -26.42 11.83 6.27
C LEU A 98 -26.28 13.15 5.49
N TYR A 99 -25.77 13.09 4.25
CA TYR A 99 -25.72 14.25 3.36
C TYR A 99 -27.10 14.89 3.18
N LEU A 100 -28.18 14.13 3.05
CA LEU A 100 -29.52 14.69 2.92
C LEU A 100 -29.91 15.53 4.15
N LYS A 101 -29.59 15.07 5.37
CA LYS A 101 -29.83 15.83 6.62
C LYS A 101 -28.97 17.09 6.69
N GLU A 102 -27.69 16.99 6.31
CA GLU A 102 -26.78 18.13 6.29
C GLU A 102 -27.18 19.17 5.24
N LYS A 103 -27.68 18.72 4.09
CA LYS A 103 -28.21 19.58 3.03
C LYS A 103 -29.45 20.35 3.49
N GLU A 104 -30.36 19.72 4.24
CA GLU A 104 -31.51 20.40 4.86
C GLU A 104 -31.07 21.47 5.86
N ALA A 105 -29.96 21.24 6.56
CA ALA A 105 -29.32 22.20 7.45
C ALA A 105 -28.45 23.26 6.74
N TRP A 106 -28.49 23.33 5.39
CA TRP A 106 -27.69 24.23 4.55
C TRP A 106 -26.17 24.06 4.68
N ASN A 107 -25.74 22.89 5.14
CA ASN A 107 -24.33 22.54 5.21
C ASN A 107 -23.83 21.98 3.87
N GLU A 108 -22.53 22.12 3.63
CA GLU A 108 -21.88 21.70 2.40
C GLU A 108 -21.04 20.45 2.65
N CYS A 109 -21.26 19.40 1.87
CA CYS A 109 -20.55 18.12 2.02
C CYS A 109 -19.72 17.86 0.77
N LYS A 110 -18.41 17.67 0.94
CA LYS A 110 -17.47 17.54 -0.19
C LYS A 110 -17.36 16.12 -0.73
N ASN A 111 -17.42 15.12 0.16
CA ASN A 111 -17.23 13.72 -0.16
C ASN A 111 -18.45 12.90 0.28
N ILE A 112 -19.34 12.64 -0.67
CA ILE A 112 -20.59 11.91 -0.42
C ILE A 112 -20.40 10.48 -0.91
N GLU A 113 -20.52 9.52 -0.02
CA GLU A 113 -20.42 8.09 -0.30
C GLU A 113 -21.80 7.45 -0.37
N TYR A 114 -22.05 6.64 -1.39
CA TYR A 114 -23.24 5.81 -1.45
C TYR A 114 -22.97 4.46 -0.79
N THR A 115 -23.49 4.28 0.41
CA THR A 115 -23.26 3.09 1.23
C THR A 115 -24.26 1.99 0.91
N LYS A 116 -24.03 0.78 1.45
CA LYS A 116 -25.00 -0.31 1.39
C LYS A 116 -26.34 0.07 2.02
N LEU A 117 -26.33 0.81 3.13
CA LEU A 117 -27.54 1.29 3.80
C LEU A 117 -28.30 2.28 2.92
N ASP A 118 -27.59 3.20 2.27
CA ASP A 118 -28.21 4.14 1.33
C ASP A 118 -28.84 3.42 0.15
N ARG A 119 -28.21 2.36 -0.37
CA ARG A 119 -28.79 1.52 -1.44
C ARG A 119 -30.05 0.79 -0.95
N GLU A 120 -30.07 0.31 0.29
CA GLU A 120 -31.26 -0.35 0.86
C GLU A 120 -32.44 0.61 1.01
N GLU A 121 -32.17 1.89 1.29
CA GLU A 121 -33.20 2.92 1.45
C GLU A 121 -33.64 3.55 0.12
N TYR A 122 -32.69 3.92 -0.75
CA TYR A 122 -32.93 4.71 -1.97
C TYR A 122 -32.85 3.89 -3.26
N GLY A 123 -32.45 2.61 -3.18
CA GLY A 123 -32.42 1.68 -4.31
C GLY A 123 -31.07 1.62 -5.05
N ASN A 124 -31.10 1.19 -6.33
CA ASN A 124 -29.88 0.95 -7.11
C ASN A 124 -29.43 2.16 -7.96
N ILE A 125 -30.21 3.23 -7.98
CA ILE A 125 -29.89 4.43 -8.78
C ILE A 125 -28.94 5.29 -7.96
N ILE A 126 -27.71 5.47 -8.46
CA ILE A 126 -26.68 6.27 -7.78
C ILE A 126 -26.99 7.76 -8.00
N PRO A 127 -27.22 8.56 -6.93
CA PRO A 127 -27.46 10.00 -7.04
C PRO A 127 -26.23 10.76 -7.59
N HIS A 128 -26.47 11.83 -8.35
CA HIS A 128 -25.38 12.59 -9.01
C HIS A 128 -24.43 13.32 -8.05
N GLU A 129 -24.85 13.57 -6.82
CA GLU A 129 -24.00 14.23 -5.82
C GLU A 129 -22.93 13.29 -5.25
N VAL A 130 -23.13 11.98 -5.37
CA VAL A 130 -22.22 10.95 -4.87
C VAL A 130 -20.87 11.00 -5.59
N LYS A 131 -19.80 10.83 -4.80
CA LYS A 131 -18.39 10.82 -5.22
C LYS A 131 -17.71 9.46 -5.08
N SER A 132 -18.23 8.57 -4.24
CA SER A 132 -17.70 7.21 -4.07
C SER A 132 -18.80 6.20 -3.83
N LEU A 133 -18.53 4.93 -4.16
CA LEU A 133 -19.36 3.80 -3.76
C LEU A 133 -18.70 3.08 -2.59
N GLY A 134 -19.41 2.95 -1.48
CA GLY A 134 -18.87 2.37 -0.26
C GLY A 134 -18.60 0.87 -0.36
N ASN A 135 -17.94 0.35 0.68
CA ASN A 135 -17.64 -1.08 0.79
C ASN A 135 -18.92 -1.92 0.75
N GLU A 136 -18.89 -2.98 -0.04
CA GLU A 136 -19.98 -3.94 -0.20
C GLU A 136 -21.33 -3.32 -0.62
N CYS A 137 -21.34 -2.09 -1.19
CA CYS A 137 -22.55 -1.33 -1.49
C CYS A 137 -23.59 -2.14 -2.28
N PHE A 138 -23.18 -2.81 -3.36
CA PHE A 138 -24.02 -3.66 -4.20
C PHE A 138 -23.81 -5.16 -3.96
N LYS A 139 -23.18 -5.55 -2.85
CA LYS A 139 -22.90 -6.96 -2.57
C LYS A 139 -24.19 -7.78 -2.53
N HIS A 140 -24.18 -8.91 -3.24
CA HIS A 140 -25.30 -9.83 -3.43
C HIS A 140 -26.58 -9.18 -3.98
N CYS A 141 -26.46 -8.11 -4.78
CA CYS A 141 -27.57 -7.61 -5.60
C CYS A 141 -27.87 -8.58 -6.75
N THR A 142 -28.43 -9.75 -6.44
CA THR A 142 -28.64 -10.85 -7.38
C THR A 142 -29.62 -10.55 -8.51
N SER A 143 -30.44 -9.49 -8.38
CA SER A 143 -31.35 -9.02 -9.43
C SER A 143 -30.75 -7.95 -10.34
N LEU A 144 -29.59 -7.38 -9.99
CA LEU A 144 -28.94 -6.30 -10.74
C LEU A 144 -28.36 -6.84 -12.05
N LYS A 145 -28.94 -6.44 -13.19
CA LYS A 145 -28.50 -6.87 -14.54
C LYS A 145 -27.45 -5.95 -15.16
N SER A 146 -27.57 -4.66 -14.88
CA SER A 146 -26.69 -3.59 -15.32
C SER A 146 -26.70 -2.49 -14.27
N ILE A 147 -25.65 -1.67 -14.26
CA ILE A 147 -25.58 -0.47 -13.43
C ILE A 147 -24.89 0.63 -14.21
N ASP A 148 -25.47 1.83 -14.14
CA ASP A 148 -24.88 3.04 -14.67
C ASP A 148 -24.12 3.74 -13.54
N ILE A 149 -22.78 3.75 -13.64
CA ILE A 149 -21.92 4.42 -12.66
C ILE A 149 -21.67 5.85 -13.16
N PRO A 150 -22.12 6.89 -12.43
CA PRO A 150 -21.94 8.28 -12.86
C PRO A 150 -20.46 8.70 -12.92
N THR A 151 -20.14 9.66 -13.80
CA THR A 151 -18.78 10.23 -13.93
C THR A 151 -18.35 11.07 -12.71
N THR A 152 -19.24 11.27 -11.74
CA THR A 152 -18.90 11.90 -10.46
C THR A 152 -18.18 10.95 -9.51
N ILE A 153 -18.25 9.64 -9.76
CA ILE A 153 -17.60 8.62 -8.95
C ILE A 153 -16.10 8.57 -9.25
N SER A 154 -15.28 8.74 -8.22
CA SER A 154 -13.82 8.61 -8.28
C SER A 154 -13.30 7.31 -7.67
N GLU A 155 -14.09 6.64 -6.84
CA GLU A 155 -13.69 5.45 -6.07
C GLU A 155 -14.83 4.43 -5.91
N ILE A 156 -14.49 3.15 -6.04
CA ILE A 156 -15.38 2.01 -5.81
C ILE A 156 -14.80 1.13 -4.72
N GLY A 157 -15.53 0.94 -3.63
CA GLY A 157 -15.07 0.25 -2.42
C GLY A 157 -14.85 -1.26 -2.56
N TYR A 158 -14.34 -1.84 -1.47
CA TYR A 158 -14.09 -3.27 -1.34
C TYR A 158 -15.35 -4.09 -1.59
N GLY A 159 -15.27 -5.11 -2.46
CA GLY A 159 -16.35 -6.05 -2.71
C GLY A 159 -17.66 -5.41 -3.20
N CYS A 160 -17.60 -4.20 -3.77
CA CYS A 160 -18.78 -3.39 -4.07
C CYS A 160 -19.84 -4.15 -4.88
N PHE A 161 -19.45 -4.89 -5.92
CA PHE A 161 -20.36 -5.71 -6.75
C PHE A 161 -20.23 -7.21 -6.50
N ARG A 162 -19.67 -7.62 -5.35
CA ARG A 162 -19.44 -9.04 -5.06
C ARG A 162 -20.75 -9.81 -5.04
N GLY A 163 -20.84 -10.90 -5.81
CA GLY A 163 -22.01 -11.76 -5.85
C GLY A 163 -23.22 -11.16 -6.56
N CYS A 164 -23.05 -10.10 -7.38
CA CYS A 164 -24.07 -9.63 -8.31
C CYS A 164 -24.26 -10.65 -9.44
N SER A 165 -24.90 -11.77 -9.13
CA SER A 165 -24.93 -12.97 -9.98
C SER A 165 -25.65 -12.77 -11.32
N SER A 166 -26.53 -11.77 -11.44
CA SER A 166 -27.22 -11.42 -12.70
C SER A 166 -26.54 -10.31 -13.50
N LEU A 167 -25.46 -9.70 -13.00
CA LEU A 167 -24.81 -8.58 -13.66
C LEU A 167 -24.12 -9.06 -14.93
N THR A 168 -24.61 -8.62 -16.09
CA THR A 168 -24.11 -9.10 -17.41
C THR A 168 -23.05 -8.17 -18.00
N SER A 169 -23.11 -6.88 -17.64
CA SER A 169 -22.20 -5.84 -18.09
C SER A 169 -22.14 -4.71 -17.07
N VAL A 170 -20.99 -4.03 -17.03
CA VAL A 170 -20.76 -2.85 -16.21
C VAL A 170 -19.73 -1.98 -16.92
N ASN A 171 -20.03 -0.68 -17.02
CA ASN A 171 -19.12 0.31 -17.59
C ASN A 171 -18.54 1.13 -16.46
N ILE A 172 -17.22 1.07 -16.29
CA ILE A 172 -16.51 1.88 -15.28
C ILE A 172 -16.05 3.18 -15.95
N PRO A 173 -16.51 4.36 -15.49
CA PRO A 173 -16.12 5.61 -16.10
C PRO A 173 -14.64 5.94 -15.80
N THR A 174 -14.02 6.74 -16.67
CA THR A 174 -12.61 7.16 -16.53
C THR A 174 -12.36 8.09 -15.35
N SER A 175 -13.41 8.59 -14.69
CA SER A 175 -13.30 9.32 -13.43
C SER A 175 -12.86 8.42 -12.28
N VAL A 176 -13.11 7.10 -12.36
CA VAL A 176 -12.74 6.14 -11.33
C VAL A 176 -11.23 5.91 -11.39
N SER A 177 -10.56 6.21 -10.28
CA SER A 177 -9.12 6.05 -10.11
C SER A 177 -8.75 4.90 -9.18
N LYS A 178 -9.71 4.40 -8.39
CA LYS A 178 -9.52 3.34 -7.40
C LYS A 178 -10.68 2.37 -7.41
N ILE A 179 -10.37 1.07 -7.39
CA ILE A 179 -11.36 -0.01 -7.25
C ILE A 179 -10.84 -1.01 -6.21
N GLY A 180 -11.68 -1.31 -5.22
CA GLY A 180 -11.34 -2.20 -4.12
C GLY A 180 -11.16 -3.67 -4.53
N HIS A 181 -10.57 -4.44 -3.62
CA HIS A 181 -10.44 -5.89 -3.75
C HIS A 181 -11.80 -6.58 -3.89
N TYR A 182 -11.85 -7.77 -4.50
CA TYR A 182 -13.07 -8.57 -4.69
C TYR A 182 -14.23 -7.88 -5.43
N CYS A 183 -14.02 -6.72 -6.06
CA CYS A 183 -15.09 -5.86 -6.53
C CYS A 183 -16.13 -6.59 -7.41
N PHE A 184 -15.69 -7.44 -8.34
CA PHE A 184 -16.56 -8.22 -9.22
C PHE A 184 -16.52 -9.72 -8.93
N SER A 185 -16.01 -10.14 -7.76
CA SER A 185 -15.98 -11.55 -7.37
C SER A 185 -17.40 -12.12 -7.37
N GLU A 186 -17.59 -13.34 -7.85
CA GLU A 186 -18.87 -14.05 -7.91
C GLU A 186 -19.94 -13.37 -8.80
N CYS A 187 -19.55 -12.46 -9.71
CA CYS A 187 -20.42 -11.94 -10.77
C CYS A 187 -20.62 -12.99 -11.87
N SER A 188 -21.38 -14.04 -11.57
CA SER A 188 -21.47 -15.26 -12.39
C SER A 188 -22.01 -15.06 -13.81
N SER A 189 -22.75 -13.99 -14.08
CA SER A 189 -23.30 -13.67 -15.41
C SER A 189 -22.46 -12.68 -16.22
N LEU A 190 -21.39 -12.12 -15.65
CA LEU A 190 -20.55 -11.14 -16.34
C LEU A 190 -19.81 -11.82 -17.47
N THR A 191 -20.00 -11.36 -18.71
CA THR A 191 -19.48 -12.05 -19.92
C THR A 191 -18.19 -11.47 -20.46
N SER A 192 -17.99 -10.16 -20.29
CA SER A 192 -16.77 -9.46 -20.66
C SER A 192 -16.56 -8.27 -19.74
N PHE A 193 -15.33 -7.81 -19.64
CA PHE A 193 -15.00 -6.63 -18.86
C PHE A 193 -13.84 -5.85 -19.49
N THR A 194 -13.94 -4.52 -19.50
CA THR A 194 -12.84 -3.65 -19.90
C THR A 194 -12.36 -2.87 -18.69
N ILE A 195 -11.10 -3.08 -18.29
CA ILE A 195 -10.46 -2.31 -17.24
C ILE A 195 -10.16 -0.91 -17.78
N PRO A 196 -10.61 0.17 -17.12
CA PRO A 196 -10.30 1.53 -17.54
C PRO A 196 -8.79 1.80 -17.52
N THR A 197 -8.33 2.66 -18.41
CA THR A 197 -6.90 3.05 -18.51
C THR A 197 -6.39 3.78 -17.27
N THR A 198 -7.29 4.35 -16.47
CA THR A 198 -6.98 4.98 -15.17
C THR A 198 -6.64 3.97 -14.07
N ILE A 199 -6.92 2.69 -14.28
CA ILE A 199 -6.68 1.62 -13.31
C ILE A 199 -5.39 0.88 -13.69
N SER A 200 -4.33 1.14 -12.93
CA SER A 200 -3.05 0.44 -13.07
C SER A 200 -2.95 -0.83 -12.21
N ILE A 201 -3.74 -0.94 -11.14
CA ILE A 201 -3.68 -2.06 -10.19
C ILE A 201 -5.03 -2.76 -10.11
N ILE A 202 -5.05 -4.07 -10.40
CA ILE A 202 -6.19 -4.95 -10.15
C ILE A 202 -5.98 -5.66 -8.82
N GLY A 203 -6.96 -5.58 -7.92
CA GLY A 203 -6.87 -6.15 -6.58
C GLY A 203 -6.97 -7.69 -6.51
N TYR A 204 -6.67 -8.25 -5.34
CA TYR A 204 -6.96 -9.63 -4.95
C TYR A 204 -8.39 -10.09 -5.33
N ARG A 205 -8.50 -11.29 -5.93
CA ARG A 205 -9.77 -11.97 -6.28
C ARG A 205 -10.77 -11.14 -7.08
N PHE A 206 -10.31 -10.16 -7.86
CA PHE A 206 -11.17 -9.17 -8.52
C PHE A 206 -12.29 -9.78 -9.39
N PHE A 207 -11.99 -10.84 -10.17
CA PHE A 207 -12.95 -11.59 -10.98
C PHE A 207 -13.14 -13.03 -10.49
N CYS A 208 -12.76 -13.36 -9.25
CA CYS A 208 -12.85 -14.73 -8.74
C CYS A 208 -14.29 -15.26 -8.89
N LYS A 209 -14.46 -16.48 -9.40
CA LYS A 209 -15.77 -17.11 -9.66
C LYS A 209 -16.68 -16.35 -10.66
N CYS A 210 -16.13 -15.53 -11.54
CA CYS A 210 -16.88 -15.00 -12.70
C CYS A 210 -17.00 -16.10 -13.79
N ILE A 211 -17.86 -17.08 -13.55
CA ILE A 211 -17.93 -18.31 -14.36
C ILE A 211 -18.31 -18.08 -15.83
N SER A 212 -19.02 -17.00 -16.16
CA SER A 212 -19.41 -16.66 -17.55
C SER A 212 -18.44 -15.71 -18.25
N LEU A 213 -17.38 -15.25 -17.57
CA LEU A 213 -16.45 -14.25 -18.12
C LEU A 213 -15.61 -14.88 -19.22
N LYS A 214 -15.79 -14.43 -20.47
CA LYS A 214 -15.13 -14.98 -21.66
C LYS A 214 -13.87 -14.21 -22.06
N SER A 215 -13.90 -12.90 -21.85
CA SER A 215 -12.82 -12.01 -22.25
C SER A 215 -12.64 -10.86 -21.28
N VAL A 216 -11.39 -10.45 -21.07
CA VAL A 216 -11.06 -9.27 -20.26
C VAL A 216 -10.02 -8.43 -20.99
N ASN A 217 -10.28 -7.12 -21.11
CA ASN A 217 -9.34 -6.17 -21.70
C ASN A 217 -8.64 -5.36 -20.61
N MET A 218 -7.30 -5.42 -20.56
CA MET A 218 -6.47 -4.89 -19.48
C MET A 218 -5.17 -4.23 -20.01
N PRO A 219 -5.26 -3.17 -20.82
CA PRO A 219 -4.10 -2.64 -21.51
C PRO A 219 -3.09 -2.00 -20.56
N SER A 220 -3.55 -1.14 -19.64
CA SER A 220 -2.68 -0.29 -18.83
C SER A 220 -2.22 -0.90 -17.51
N VAL A 221 -2.61 -2.14 -17.19
CA VAL A 221 -2.38 -2.75 -15.88
C VAL A 221 -0.89 -3.01 -15.64
N SER A 222 -0.41 -2.66 -14.45
CA SER A 222 0.95 -2.86 -13.94
C SER A 222 1.02 -3.81 -12.74
N ARG A 223 -0.12 -4.16 -12.13
CA ARG A 223 -0.19 -5.19 -11.10
C ARG A 223 -1.53 -5.92 -11.10
N ILE A 224 -1.49 -7.25 -10.98
CA ILE A 224 -2.68 -8.10 -10.90
C ILE A 224 -2.61 -8.90 -9.61
N GLY A 225 -3.64 -8.75 -8.78
CA GLY A 225 -3.73 -9.42 -7.49
C GLY A 225 -3.86 -10.94 -7.62
N CYS A 226 -3.45 -11.63 -6.56
CA CYS A 226 -3.56 -13.08 -6.47
C CYS A 226 -5.01 -13.55 -6.72
N GLU A 227 -5.14 -14.71 -7.36
CA GLU A 227 -6.44 -15.35 -7.63
C GLU A 227 -7.45 -14.46 -8.40
N CYS A 228 -6.99 -13.41 -9.09
CA CYS A 228 -7.84 -12.48 -9.83
C CYS A 228 -8.85 -13.21 -10.74
N PHE A 229 -8.40 -14.23 -11.46
CA PHE A 229 -9.22 -15.05 -12.37
C PHE A 229 -9.49 -16.47 -11.84
N SER A 230 -9.37 -16.70 -10.53
CA SER A 230 -9.66 -18.02 -9.96
C SER A 230 -11.09 -18.42 -10.29
N GLU A 231 -11.30 -19.68 -10.71
CA GLU A 231 -12.61 -20.22 -11.07
C GLU A 231 -13.35 -19.43 -12.18
N CYS A 232 -12.65 -18.64 -13.01
CA CYS A 232 -13.20 -18.05 -14.23
C CYS A 232 -13.32 -19.12 -15.32
N THR A 233 -14.36 -19.93 -15.24
CA THR A 233 -14.49 -21.16 -16.02
C THR A 233 -14.78 -20.95 -17.51
N SER A 234 -15.19 -19.76 -17.94
CA SER A 234 -15.41 -19.46 -19.36
C SER A 234 -14.31 -18.60 -19.99
N LEU A 235 -13.25 -18.23 -19.24
CA LEU A 235 -12.28 -17.25 -19.69
C LEU A 235 -11.31 -17.85 -20.70
N THR A 236 -11.52 -17.51 -21.98
CA THR A 236 -10.72 -18.05 -23.10
C THR A 236 -9.74 -17.04 -23.67
N SER A 237 -9.95 -15.73 -23.42
CA SER A 237 -9.10 -14.68 -23.96
C SER A 237 -8.85 -13.55 -22.98
N ILE A 238 -7.66 -12.96 -23.03
CA ILE A 238 -7.35 -11.71 -22.35
C ILE A 238 -6.58 -10.79 -23.29
N VAL A 239 -6.72 -9.48 -23.10
CA VAL A 239 -5.89 -8.48 -23.77
C VAL A 239 -4.99 -7.84 -22.72
N LEU A 240 -3.68 -7.97 -22.92
CA LEU A 240 -2.61 -7.51 -22.03
C LEU A 240 -1.53 -6.80 -22.85
N GLU A 241 -1.10 -5.63 -22.41
CA GLU A 241 0.14 -5.05 -22.93
C GLU A 241 1.37 -5.72 -22.30
N SER A 242 2.49 -5.72 -23.03
CA SER A 242 3.81 -6.05 -22.49
C SER A 242 4.01 -7.52 -22.05
N VAL A 243 3.34 -8.49 -22.68
CA VAL A 243 3.60 -9.92 -22.44
C VAL A 243 4.98 -10.30 -22.99
N GLN A 244 5.85 -10.81 -22.13
CA GLN A 244 7.23 -11.16 -22.45
C GLN A 244 7.41 -12.66 -22.65
N PHE A 245 6.78 -13.47 -21.80
CA PHE A 245 6.96 -14.92 -21.79
C PHE A 245 5.73 -15.61 -21.22
N ILE A 246 5.43 -16.83 -21.69
CA ILE A 246 4.32 -17.64 -21.19
C ILE A 246 4.87 -19.01 -20.83
N SER A 247 4.81 -19.35 -19.55
CA SER A 247 5.12 -20.70 -19.08
C SER A 247 3.87 -21.60 -19.09
N GLU A 248 3.99 -22.86 -18.68
CA GLU A 248 2.83 -23.73 -18.52
C GLU A 248 1.78 -23.21 -17.52
N LYS A 249 2.23 -22.48 -16.49
CA LYS A 249 1.40 -22.04 -15.36
C LYS A 249 1.23 -20.54 -15.28
N ARG A 250 2.07 -19.73 -15.92
CA ARG A 250 2.11 -18.27 -15.73
C ARG A 250 2.37 -17.49 -17.00
N ILE A 251 1.80 -16.30 -17.07
CA ILE A 251 2.10 -15.27 -18.07
C ILE A 251 3.00 -14.25 -17.39
N PHE A 252 4.15 -13.95 -17.96
CA PHE A 252 5.09 -12.94 -17.46
C PHE A 252 4.96 -11.67 -18.28
N MET A 253 4.83 -10.54 -17.59
CA MET A 253 4.67 -9.21 -18.20
C MET A 253 5.84 -8.32 -17.80
N ASN A 254 6.35 -7.57 -18.78
CA ASN A 254 7.56 -6.76 -18.68
C ASN A 254 7.22 -5.27 -18.76
N LYS A 255 7.01 -4.66 -17.59
CA LYS A 255 7.00 -3.19 -17.38
C LYS A 255 8.17 -2.88 -16.42
N PRO A 256 8.42 -1.68 -15.82
CA PRO A 256 9.62 -1.51 -14.98
C PRO A 256 9.64 -2.48 -13.78
N VAL A 257 8.48 -3.07 -13.46
CA VAL A 257 8.32 -4.21 -12.55
C VAL A 257 8.01 -5.47 -13.37
N LEU A 258 8.71 -6.57 -13.11
CA LEU A 258 8.37 -7.88 -13.65
C LEU A 258 7.27 -8.50 -12.81
N MET A 259 6.14 -8.75 -13.44
CA MET A 259 4.96 -9.34 -12.80
C MET A 259 4.54 -10.61 -13.53
N SER A 260 3.71 -11.43 -12.88
CA SER A 260 3.10 -12.58 -13.53
C SER A 260 1.64 -12.80 -13.15
N ILE A 261 0.93 -13.51 -14.02
CA ILE A 261 -0.45 -13.92 -13.81
C ILE A 261 -0.49 -15.44 -13.90
N LYS A 262 -1.13 -16.11 -12.93
CA LYS A 262 -1.43 -17.54 -13.06
C LYS A 262 -2.35 -17.75 -14.26
N ILE A 263 -1.96 -18.64 -15.17
CA ILE A 263 -2.74 -18.95 -16.36
C ILE A 263 -4.10 -19.50 -15.92
N PRO A 264 -5.21 -18.83 -16.27
CA PRO A 264 -6.54 -19.40 -16.13
C PRO A 264 -6.61 -20.68 -16.95
N TYR A 265 -7.16 -21.74 -16.38
CA TYR A 265 -7.04 -23.09 -16.93
C TYR A 265 -7.65 -23.24 -18.34
N ASN A 266 -8.66 -22.42 -18.67
CA ASN A 266 -9.32 -22.39 -19.98
C ASN A 266 -8.80 -21.29 -20.92
N LEU A 267 -7.75 -20.56 -20.53
CA LEU A 267 -7.20 -19.50 -21.37
C LEU A 267 -6.55 -20.10 -22.62
N GLN A 268 -7.03 -19.67 -23.79
CA GLN A 268 -6.61 -20.16 -25.11
C GLN A 268 -5.87 -19.09 -25.89
N LYS A 269 -6.24 -17.82 -25.69
CA LYS A 269 -5.72 -16.69 -26.48
C LYS A 269 -5.26 -15.53 -25.61
N ILE A 270 -4.23 -14.82 -26.08
CA ILE A 270 -3.77 -13.54 -25.54
C ILE A 270 -3.66 -12.57 -26.70
N ASN A 271 -4.23 -11.38 -26.57
CA ASN A 271 -4.24 -10.35 -27.62
C ASN A 271 -4.79 -10.85 -28.97
N GLY A 272 -5.72 -11.82 -28.93
CA GLY A 272 -6.28 -12.45 -30.14
C GLY A 272 -5.47 -13.63 -30.70
N GLU A 273 -4.21 -13.79 -30.26
CA GLU A 273 -3.29 -14.83 -30.72
C GLU A 273 -3.35 -16.08 -29.83
N ASN A 274 -3.09 -17.27 -30.41
CA ASN A 274 -3.07 -18.53 -29.66
C ASN A 274 -1.86 -18.59 -28.71
N ILE A 275 -2.07 -19.20 -27.54
CA ILE A 275 -1.01 -19.33 -26.53
C ILE A 275 -0.05 -20.47 -26.87
N GLU A 276 1.24 -20.14 -26.97
CA GLU A 276 2.33 -21.11 -26.99
C GLU A 276 2.95 -21.21 -25.59
N LYS A 277 2.60 -22.28 -24.86
CA LYS A 277 3.14 -22.55 -23.51
C LYS A 277 4.57 -23.11 -23.62
N LYS A 278 5.45 -22.63 -22.74
CA LYS A 278 6.84 -23.10 -22.66
C LYS A 278 7.16 -23.62 -21.26
N ASP A 279 8.07 -24.57 -21.16
CA ASP A 279 8.66 -24.93 -19.88
C ASP A 279 9.59 -23.83 -19.39
N ILE A 280 9.51 -23.52 -18.11
CA ILE A 280 10.37 -22.52 -17.47
C ILE A 280 11.43 -23.23 -16.62
N ASN A 281 12.38 -23.90 -17.27
CA ASN A 281 13.50 -24.54 -16.56
C ASN A 281 14.55 -23.51 -16.13
N GLU A 282 14.77 -22.49 -16.97
CA GLU A 282 15.64 -21.35 -16.72
C GLU A 282 14.91 -20.09 -17.18
N PHE A 283 15.09 -18.99 -16.47
CA PHE A 283 14.50 -17.70 -16.85
C PHE A 283 15.54 -16.59 -16.75
N THR A 284 15.65 -15.79 -17.79
CA THR A 284 16.49 -14.58 -17.80
C THR A 284 15.62 -13.37 -17.61
N ILE A 285 15.85 -12.62 -16.53
CA ILE A 285 15.15 -11.37 -16.26
C ILE A 285 15.71 -10.28 -17.20
N PRO A 286 14.87 -9.57 -17.97
CA PRO A 286 15.33 -8.45 -18.79
C PRO A 286 16.00 -7.35 -17.94
N THR A 287 17.07 -6.73 -18.45
CA THR A 287 17.84 -5.70 -17.74
C THR A 287 17.10 -4.37 -17.55
N MET A 288 15.92 -4.21 -18.16
CA MET A 288 15.07 -3.03 -18.00
C MET A 288 14.18 -3.11 -16.74
N ILE A 289 14.14 -4.26 -16.08
CA ILE A 289 13.37 -4.48 -14.85
C ILE A 289 14.15 -3.95 -13.64
N SER A 290 13.46 -3.19 -12.78
CA SER A 290 13.97 -2.72 -11.49
C SER A 290 13.44 -3.49 -10.29
N GLU A 291 12.36 -4.26 -10.44
CA GLU A 291 11.70 -4.96 -9.33
C GLU A 291 11.06 -6.28 -9.78
N LEU A 292 11.10 -7.30 -8.92
CA LEU A 292 10.29 -8.51 -9.06
C LEU A 292 9.07 -8.42 -8.14
N SER A 293 7.86 -8.45 -8.71
CA SER A 293 6.64 -8.28 -7.91
C SER A 293 6.40 -9.44 -6.93
N ASP A 294 5.47 -9.22 -6.00
CA ASP A 294 4.91 -10.29 -5.16
C ASP A 294 4.48 -11.50 -6.01
N SER A 295 4.83 -12.69 -5.55
CA SER A 295 4.48 -13.98 -6.18
C SER A 295 4.85 -14.11 -7.67
N CYS A 296 5.79 -13.32 -8.20
CA CYS A 296 6.12 -13.29 -9.62
C CYS A 296 6.50 -14.67 -10.18
N PHE A 297 7.31 -15.45 -9.45
CA PHE A 297 7.70 -16.81 -9.81
C PHE A 297 7.05 -17.89 -8.93
N SER A 298 6.07 -17.54 -8.10
CA SER A 298 5.46 -18.48 -7.15
C SER A 298 4.90 -19.73 -7.86
N GLU A 299 5.12 -20.93 -7.34
CA GLU A 299 4.73 -22.21 -7.96
C GLU A 299 5.34 -22.47 -9.36
N CYS A 300 6.43 -21.78 -9.75
CA CYS A 300 7.24 -22.18 -10.91
C CYS A 300 8.02 -23.46 -10.60
N VAL A 301 7.30 -24.57 -10.47
CA VAL A 301 7.82 -25.87 -10.01
C VAL A 301 8.91 -26.45 -10.91
N SER A 302 8.98 -26.03 -12.17
CA SER A 302 10.01 -26.46 -13.13
C SER A 302 11.26 -25.57 -13.13
N LEU A 303 11.21 -24.38 -12.51
CA LEU A 303 12.32 -23.43 -12.49
C LEU A 303 13.49 -24.00 -11.70
N THR A 304 14.59 -24.25 -12.38
CA THR A 304 15.82 -24.85 -11.82
C THR A 304 16.88 -23.81 -11.49
N SER A 305 16.96 -22.74 -12.30
CA SER A 305 17.88 -21.63 -12.13
C SER A 305 17.24 -20.30 -12.58
N ILE A 306 17.65 -19.21 -11.94
CA ILE A 306 17.29 -17.85 -12.34
C ILE A 306 18.45 -16.91 -12.01
N ASN A 307 18.78 -16.02 -12.95
CA ASN A 307 19.77 -14.98 -12.72
C ASN A 307 19.06 -13.66 -12.35
N ILE A 308 19.30 -13.16 -11.13
CA ILE A 308 18.81 -11.85 -10.69
C ILE A 308 19.84 -10.78 -11.08
N PRO A 309 19.55 -9.89 -12.05
CA PRO A 309 20.49 -8.86 -12.45
C PRO A 309 20.59 -7.76 -11.38
N THR A 310 21.72 -7.04 -11.35
CA THR A 310 21.97 -5.93 -10.42
C THR A 310 21.06 -4.72 -10.65
N THR A 311 20.23 -4.74 -11.68
CA THR A 311 19.18 -3.72 -11.91
C THR A 311 18.00 -3.89 -10.96
N ILE A 312 17.81 -5.08 -10.39
CA ILE A 312 16.75 -5.36 -9.43
C ILE A 312 17.13 -4.76 -8.07
N SER A 313 16.25 -3.93 -7.51
CA SER A 313 16.39 -3.38 -6.16
C SER A 313 15.44 -4.02 -5.13
N GLU A 314 14.43 -4.74 -5.59
CA GLU A 314 13.37 -5.31 -4.74
C GLU A 314 12.89 -6.67 -5.27
N ILE A 315 12.72 -7.64 -4.35
CA ILE A 315 12.08 -8.94 -4.59
C ILE A 315 10.85 -9.01 -3.70
N GLY A 316 9.66 -9.18 -4.29
CA GLY A 316 8.40 -9.19 -3.57
C GLY A 316 8.15 -10.41 -2.68
N THR A 317 7.08 -10.32 -1.89
CA THR A 317 6.60 -11.37 -0.98
C THR A 317 6.20 -12.61 -1.76
N TRP A 318 6.56 -13.79 -1.27
CA TRP A 318 6.34 -15.07 -1.95
C TRP A 318 6.89 -15.16 -3.39
N CYS A 319 7.82 -14.28 -3.81
CA CYS A 319 8.25 -14.19 -5.20
C CYS A 319 8.67 -15.55 -5.80
N PHE A 320 9.41 -16.38 -5.05
CA PHE A 320 9.80 -17.74 -5.44
C PHE A 320 9.12 -18.83 -4.59
N TYR A 321 8.01 -18.52 -3.91
CA TYR A 321 7.29 -19.50 -3.08
C TYR A 321 6.97 -20.77 -3.87
N LYS A 322 7.20 -21.96 -3.30
CA LYS A 322 6.97 -23.26 -3.98
C LYS A 322 7.69 -23.41 -5.35
N CYS A 323 8.82 -22.75 -5.57
CA CYS A 323 9.73 -23.10 -6.67
C CYS A 323 10.49 -24.38 -6.32
N THR A 324 9.79 -25.52 -6.33
CA THR A 324 10.28 -26.78 -5.75
C THR A 324 11.51 -27.36 -6.43
N SER A 325 11.81 -26.97 -7.68
CA SER A 325 13.00 -27.42 -8.42
C SER A 325 14.16 -26.44 -8.42
N LEU A 326 14.01 -25.24 -7.83
CA LEU A 326 15.06 -24.22 -7.81
C LEU A 326 16.23 -24.73 -6.95
N LYS A 327 17.41 -24.91 -7.55
CA LYS A 327 18.56 -25.53 -6.88
C LYS A 327 19.49 -24.53 -6.21
N SER A 328 19.70 -23.41 -6.88
CA SER A 328 20.61 -22.35 -6.47
C SER A 328 20.08 -20.99 -6.90
N ILE A 329 20.38 -19.94 -6.14
CA ILE A 329 20.07 -18.57 -6.53
C ILE A 329 21.16 -17.59 -6.07
N ASN A 330 21.39 -16.57 -6.89
CA ASN A 330 22.27 -15.44 -6.58
C ASN A 330 21.43 -14.23 -6.15
N ILE A 331 21.72 -13.65 -4.99
CA ILE A 331 21.10 -12.44 -4.45
C ILE A 331 22.13 -11.31 -4.54
N PRO A 332 21.96 -10.37 -5.49
CA PRO A 332 22.93 -9.29 -5.69
C PRO A 332 22.84 -8.21 -4.61
N SER A 333 23.92 -7.45 -4.45
CA SER A 333 24.03 -6.33 -3.49
C SER A 333 23.07 -5.17 -3.78
N SER A 334 22.48 -5.11 -4.98
CA SER A 334 21.48 -4.12 -5.35
C SER A 334 20.14 -4.30 -4.61
N ILE A 335 19.89 -5.48 -4.06
CA ILE A 335 18.64 -5.78 -3.34
C ILE A 335 18.58 -5.00 -2.03
N SER A 336 17.72 -3.99 -2.01
CA SER A 336 17.42 -3.15 -0.86
C SER A 336 16.19 -3.60 -0.08
N LYS A 337 15.33 -4.43 -0.68
CA LYS A 337 14.09 -4.94 -0.08
C LYS A 337 13.82 -6.40 -0.47
N LEU A 338 13.45 -7.20 0.52
CA LEU A 338 13.12 -8.61 0.37
C LEU A 338 11.78 -8.92 1.02
N GLY A 339 10.86 -9.43 0.22
CA GLY A 339 9.54 -9.83 0.68
C GLY A 339 9.58 -11.06 1.57
N ILE A 340 8.58 -11.14 2.45
CA ILE A 340 8.44 -12.25 3.39
C ILE A 340 8.31 -13.56 2.61
N THR A 341 8.95 -14.61 3.15
CA THR A 341 8.81 -15.99 2.68
C THR A 341 9.01 -16.15 1.16
N CYS A 342 9.82 -15.28 0.56
CA CYS A 342 10.10 -15.29 -0.88
C CYS A 342 10.68 -16.62 -1.37
N PHE A 343 11.38 -17.38 -0.52
CA PHE A 343 11.93 -18.71 -0.83
C PHE A 343 11.27 -19.87 -0.05
N GLU A 344 10.12 -19.64 0.56
CA GLU A 344 9.43 -20.69 1.31
C GLU A 344 8.97 -21.84 0.39
N GLU A 345 9.09 -23.07 0.86
CA GLU A 345 8.82 -24.29 0.08
C GLU A 345 9.66 -24.45 -1.21
N CYS A 346 10.82 -23.80 -1.32
CA CYS A 346 11.84 -24.13 -2.32
C CYS A 346 12.58 -25.42 -1.95
N LEU A 347 11.93 -26.58 -2.15
CA LEU A 347 12.39 -27.87 -1.63
C LEU A 347 13.74 -28.34 -2.22
N SER A 348 14.14 -27.90 -3.41
CA SER A 348 15.43 -28.26 -4.00
C SER A 348 16.54 -27.23 -3.73
N LEU A 349 16.24 -26.12 -3.04
CA LEU A 349 17.20 -25.04 -2.85
C LEU A 349 18.23 -25.42 -1.79
N THR A 350 19.41 -25.84 -2.26
CA THR A 350 20.51 -26.30 -1.40
C THR A 350 21.65 -25.28 -1.30
N SER A 351 21.71 -24.32 -2.22
CA SER A 351 22.77 -23.30 -2.23
C SER A 351 22.25 -21.90 -2.53
N MET A 352 22.87 -20.90 -1.89
CA MET A 352 22.64 -19.48 -2.20
C MET A 352 23.98 -18.75 -2.31
N ASN A 353 24.09 -17.84 -3.27
CA ASN A 353 25.15 -16.84 -3.29
C ASN A 353 24.54 -15.49 -2.93
N ILE A 354 25.09 -14.80 -1.95
CA ILE A 354 24.53 -13.58 -1.36
C ILE A 354 25.66 -12.57 -1.24
N ASP A 355 25.56 -11.49 -2.02
CA ASP A 355 26.44 -10.35 -1.88
C ASP A 355 26.15 -9.63 -0.56
N ASN A 356 27.17 -9.02 0.05
CA ASN A 356 27.05 -8.29 1.32
C ASN A 356 26.39 -9.11 2.45
N LEU A 357 26.63 -10.42 2.48
CA LEU A 357 26.26 -11.28 3.59
C LEU A 357 26.91 -10.76 4.89
N GLN A 358 26.10 -10.42 5.87
CA GLN A 358 26.57 -9.88 7.15
C GLN A 358 26.79 -10.99 8.16
N PHE A 359 25.75 -11.79 8.42
CA PHE A 359 25.82 -12.93 9.32
C PHE A 359 24.61 -13.85 9.13
N ILE A 360 24.66 -15.01 9.78
CA ILE A 360 23.60 -16.03 9.76
C ILE A 360 23.21 -16.31 11.22
N SER A 361 21.90 -16.34 11.50
CA SER A 361 21.34 -16.80 12.77
C SER A 361 20.74 -18.19 12.62
N LYS A 362 20.15 -18.75 13.68
CA LYS A 362 19.48 -20.05 13.62
C LYS A 362 18.30 -20.08 12.63
N GLU A 363 17.66 -18.94 12.40
CA GLU A 363 16.40 -18.85 11.65
C GLU A 363 16.52 -17.99 10.38
N ARG A 364 17.50 -17.09 10.32
CA ARG A 364 17.57 -16.06 9.28
C ARG A 364 18.99 -15.79 8.78
N ILE A 365 19.08 -15.39 7.52
CA ILE A 365 20.28 -14.88 6.87
C ILE A 365 20.15 -13.36 6.79
N PHE A 366 21.18 -12.62 7.20
CA PHE A 366 21.18 -11.16 7.22
C PHE A 366 22.18 -10.61 6.22
N MET A 367 21.76 -9.60 5.48
CA MET A 367 22.55 -9.01 4.40
C MET A 367 22.27 -7.53 4.24
N ASN A 368 23.07 -6.93 3.35
CA ASN A 368 22.96 -5.55 2.87
C ASN A 368 23.38 -4.48 3.90
N GLU A 369 23.85 -3.35 3.37
CA GLU A 369 24.26 -2.16 4.12
C GLU A 369 23.86 -0.89 3.33
N PRO A 370 23.51 0.23 4.00
CA PRO A 370 23.45 0.44 5.45
C PRO A 370 22.10 0.02 6.08
N VAL A 371 21.23 -0.60 5.29
CA VAL A 371 19.92 -1.12 5.72
C VAL A 371 20.01 -2.62 5.85
N LEU A 372 19.78 -3.13 7.08
CA LEU A 372 19.82 -4.56 7.33
C LEU A 372 18.49 -5.19 6.91
N ILE A 373 18.57 -6.15 5.99
CA ILE A 373 17.44 -6.99 5.54
C ILE A 373 17.76 -8.45 5.78
N SER A 374 16.75 -9.32 5.76
CA SER A 374 16.97 -10.73 6.05
C SER A 374 16.01 -11.70 5.37
N ILE A 375 16.47 -12.93 5.18
CA ILE A 375 15.71 -14.05 4.60
C ILE A 375 15.57 -15.14 5.65
N LYS A 376 14.38 -15.72 5.79
CA LYS A 376 14.19 -16.96 6.55
C LYS A 376 15.00 -18.08 5.90
N ILE A 377 15.87 -18.75 6.66
CA ILE A 377 16.70 -19.85 6.14
C ILE A 377 15.79 -20.89 5.46
N PRO A 378 15.95 -21.12 4.14
CA PRO A 378 15.20 -22.16 3.44
C PRO A 378 15.50 -23.53 4.06
N LYS A 379 14.47 -24.37 4.18
CA LYS A 379 14.50 -25.63 4.94
C LYS A 379 15.67 -26.56 4.57
N ASN A 380 16.05 -26.60 3.29
CA ASN A 380 17.05 -27.51 2.75
C ASN A 380 18.36 -26.80 2.36
N LEU A 381 18.54 -25.54 2.77
CA LEU A 381 19.75 -24.79 2.47
C LEU A 381 20.95 -25.38 3.22
N GLN A 382 22.01 -25.71 2.48
CA GLN A 382 23.23 -26.35 3.01
C GLN A 382 24.46 -25.48 2.78
N ILE A 383 24.50 -24.72 1.68
CA ILE A 383 25.67 -23.97 1.23
C ILE A 383 25.32 -22.49 1.05
N ILE A 384 26.12 -21.60 1.65
CA ILE A 384 26.09 -20.15 1.35
C ILE A 384 27.47 -19.71 0.89
N ASN A 385 27.54 -18.97 -0.22
CA ASN A 385 28.77 -18.40 -0.78
C ASN A 385 29.90 -19.45 -0.91
N GLY A 386 29.54 -20.67 -1.33
CA GLY A 386 30.46 -21.79 -1.52
C GLY A 386 30.92 -22.49 -0.23
N LYS A 387 30.37 -22.15 0.94
CA LYS A 387 30.71 -22.76 2.24
C LYS A 387 29.51 -23.48 2.84
N ASN A 388 29.72 -24.65 3.45
CA ASN A 388 28.69 -25.34 4.20
C ASN A 388 28.28 -24.52 5.42
N ILE A 389 26.98 -24.39 5.68
CA ILE A 389 26.48 -23.76 6.91
C ILE A 389 26.62 -24.77 8.04
N GLU A 390 27.54 -24.52 8.97
CA GLU A 390 27.68 -25.29 10.20
C GLU A 390 27.02 -24.57 11.38
N LYS A 391 26.70 -25.30 12.45
CA LYS A 391 26.12 -24.72 13.67
C LYS A 391 27.00 -23.62 14.30
N LYS A 392 28.31 -23.67 14.05
CA LYS A 392 29.29 -22.65 14.49
C LYS A 392 29.22 -21.34 13.68
N ASP A 393 28.67 -21.39 12.46
CA ASP A 393 28.49 -20.21 11.60
C ASP A 393 27.22 -19.42 11.99
N ILE A 394 26.43 -19.96 12.92
CA ILE A 394 25.34 -19.27 13.60
C ILE A 394 25.97 -18.40 14.68
N ASN A 395 26.16 -17.12 14.37
CA ASN A 395 26.68 -16.16 15.33
C ASN A 395 25.63 -15.85 16.41
N GLU A 396 26.08 -15.53 17.63
CA GLU A 396 25.26 -14.70 18.51
C GLU A 396 24.92 -13.41 17.76
N LEU A 397 23.66 -12.99 17.80
CA LEU A 397 23.16 -11.90 16.98
C LEU A 397 23.83 -10.57 17.37
N ILE A 398 24.85 -10.18 16.59
CA ILE A 398 25.55 -8.90 16.72
C ILE A 398 25.30 -8.11 15.43
N ILE A 399 24.57 -7.00 15.54
CA ILE A 399 24.32 -6.10 14.42
C ILE A 399 25.59 -5.27 14.16
N PRO A 400 26.15 -5.26 12.93
CA PRO A 400 27.30 -4.44 12.57
C PRO A 400 27.06 -2.95 12.79
N SER A 401 28.09 -2.19 13.17
CA SER A 401 28.01 -0.75 13.38
C SER A 401 27.80 0.07 12.09
N SER A 402 27.99 -0.53 10.92
CA SER A 402 27.66 0.05 9.61
C SER A 402 26.15 0.20 9.39
N ILE A 403 25.33 -0.53 10.15
CA ILE A 403 23.87 -0.53 10.00
C ILE A 403 23.27 0.71 10.66
N THR A 404 22.41 1.39 9.92
CA THR A 404 21.72 2.62 10.36
C THR A 404 20.20 2.42 10.51
N LYS A 405 19.65 1.34 9.93
CA LYS A 405 18.22 1.05 9.92
C LYS A 405 17.96 -0.45 9.95
N LEU A 406 16.93 -0.85 10.70
CA LEU A 406 16.36 -2.20 10.65
C LEU A 406 15.09 -2.16 9.81
N ASP A 407 15.10 -2.84 8.66
CA ASP A 407 13.99 -2.76 7.71
C ASP A 407 12.73 -3.50 8.22
N ARG A 408 11.63 -3.28 7.51
CA ARG A 408 10.38 -4.00 7.69
C ARG A 408 10.64 -5.51 7.74
N TRP A 409 10.06 -6.19 8.74
CA TRP A 409 10.18 -7.64 8.95
C TRP A 409 11.61 -8.19 9.19
N CYS A 410 12.61 -7.36 9.49
CA CYS A 410 14.01 -7.79 9.64
C CYS A 410 14.23 -8.94 10.65
N PHE A 411 13.44 -9.01 11.71
CA PHE A 411 13.45 -10.10 12.70
C PHE A 411 12.08 -10.82 12.81
N TYR A 412 11.26 -10.75 11.76
CA TYR A 412 9.91 -11.33 11.74
C TYR A 412 9.94 -12.83 12.05
N TRP A 413 9.19 -13.23 13.09
CA TRP A 413 9.09 -14.58 13.67
C TRP A 413 10.43 -15.21 14.03
N CYS A 414 11.37 -14.44 14.60
CA CYS A 414 12.56 -15.02 15.21
C CYS A 414 12.23 -15.62 16.60
N GLU A 415 11.54 -16.75 16.62
CA GLU A 415 11.08 -17.41 17.86
C GLU A 415 12.25 -17.87 18.74
N SER A 416 13.42 -18.15 18.17
CA SER A 416 14.61 -18.53 18.92
C SER A 416 15.39 -17.36 19.53
N LEU A 417 15.07 -16.12 19.14
CA LEU A 417 15.79 -14.93 19.58
C LEU A 417 15.48 -14.61 21.04
N THR A 418 16.46 -14.74 21.93
CA THR A 418 16.28 -14.53 23.38
C THR A 418 16.74 -13.15 23.86
N SER A 419 17.76 -12.57 23.21
CA SER A 419 18.25 -11.22 23.45
C SER A 419 18.86 -10.63 22.19
N ILE A 420 18.80 -9.31 22.06
CA ILE A 420 19.45 -8.55 20.98
C ILE A 420 19.96 -7.22 21.53
N THR A 421 21.15 -6.81 21.08
CA THR A 421 21.67 -5.47 21.32
C THR A 421 21.51 -4.64 20.06
N ILE A 422 20.70 -3.59 20.12
CA ILE A 422 20.58 -2.61 19.04
C ILE A 422 21.69 -1.56 19.20
N PRO A 423 22.64 -1.43 18.24
CA PRO A 423 23.65 -0.38 18.29
C PRO A 423 23.04 1.02 18.17
N THR A 424 23.72 2.02 18.74
CA THR A 424 23.33 3.44 18.70
C THR A 424 23.42 4.07 17.31
N THR A 425 23.95 3.35 16.33
CA THR A 425 23.98 3.76 14.93
C THR A 425 22.61 3.63 14.27
N ILE A 426 21.68 2.85 14.85
CA ILE A 426 20.34 2.66 14.31
C ILE A 426 19.42 3.82 14.73
N SER A 427 18.77 4.43 13.74
CA SER A 427 17.79 5.50 13.93
C SER A 427 16.34 5.07 13.70
N GLU A 428 16.12 3.89 13.12
CA GLU A 428 14.80 3.45 12.63
C GLU A 428 14.59 1.94 12.80
N ILE A 429 13.42 1.55 13.30
CA ILE A 429 12.89 0.19 13.32
C ILE A 429 11.64 0.15 12.42
N GLY A 430 11.68 -0.63 11.34
CA GLY A 430 10.55 -0.77 10.40
C GLY A 430 9.35 -1.56 10.94
N ASP A 431 8.25 -1.57 10.17
CA ASP A 431 7.02 -2.25 10.57
C ASP A 431 7.25 -3.75 10.79
N TYR A 432 6.58 -4.32 11.79
CA TYR A 432 6.66 -5.74 12.12
C TYR A 432 8.09 -6.29 12.32
N CYS A 433 9.08 -5.42 12.56
CA CYS A 433 10.50 -5.80 12.59
C CYS A 433 10.78 -6.95 13.57
N PHE A 434 10.32 -6.87 14.82
CA PHE A 434 10.43 -7.94 15.84
C PHE A 434 9.10 -8.67 16.07
N TYR A 435 8.19 -8.64 15.10
CA TYR A 435 6.90 -9.30 15.25
C TYR A 435 7.08 -10.81 15.52
N GLY A 436 6.43 -11.34 16.55
CA GLY A 436 6.45 -12.76 16.87
C GLY A 436 7.79 -13.27 17.45
N CYS A 437 8.70 -12.39 17.88
CA CYS A 437 9.90 -12.76 18.64
C CYS A 437 9.54 -13.20 20.07
N SER A 438 8.84 -14.33 20.19
CA SER A 438 8.16 -14.78 21.40
C SER A 438 9.12 -15.14 22.55
N SER A 439 10.35 -15.55 22.26
CA SER A 439 11.36 -15.86 23.28
C SER A 439 12.20 -14.66 23.72
N LEU A 440 12.00 -13.48 23.12
CA LEU A 440 12.81 -12.29 23.39
C LEU A 440 12.52 -11.79 24.80
N LYS A 441 13.49 -11.96 25.72
CA LYS A 441 13.32 -11.68 27.15
C LYS A 441 13.44 -10.21 27.51
N SER A 442 14.32 -9.49 26.82
CA SER A 442 14.48 -8.05 26.93
C SER A 442 15.16 -7.50 25.68
N ILE A 443 14.94 -6.23 25.41
CA ILE A 443 15.61 -5.48 24.34
C ILE A 443 15.88 -4.06 24.82
N ASN A 444 17.13 -3.62 24.70
CA ASN A 444 17.48 -2.25 25.00
C ASN A 444 17.23 -1.38 23.76
N ILE A 445 16.36 -0.38 23.89
CA ILE A 445 16.02 0.57 22.83
C ILE A 445 16.88 1.82 23.02
N PRO A 446 17.95 2.02 22.21
CA PRO A 446 18.79 3.21 22.34
C PRO A 446 18.00 4.49 21.97
N SER A 447 18.40 5.61 22.58
CA SER A 447 17.80 6.93 22.33
C SER A 447 18.02 7.45 20.90
N SER A 448 18.90 6.82 20.13
CA SER A 448 19.12 7.11 18.71
C SER A 448 17.90 6.77 17.84
N ILE A 449 17.03 5.86 18.30
CA ILE A 449 15.85 5.43 17.53
C ILE A 449 14.77 6.50 17.66
N THR A 450 14.49 7.17 16.55
CA THR A 450 13.47 8.22 16.45
C THR A 450 12.24 7.78 15.68
N LEU A 451 12.34 6.69 14.91
CA LEU A 451 11.26 6.18 14.06
C LEU A 451 10.94 4.72 14.40
N PHE A 452 9.67 4.46 14.70
CA PHE A 452 9.12 3.14 14.95
C PHE A 452 8.00 2.85 13.97
N GLY A 453 8.11 1.72 13.29
CA GLY A 453 7.08 1.14 12.46
C GLY A 453 5.92 0.56 13.26
N ASP A 454 4.84 0.27 12.55
CA ASP A 454 3.63 -0.29 13.10
C ASP A 454 3.84 -1.76 13.47
N CYS A 455 3.27 -2.16 14.60
CA CYS A 455 3.33 -3.52 15.13
C CYS A 455 4.75 -4.12 15.23
N CYS A 456 5.79 -3.28 15.31
CA CYS A 456 7.19 -3.71 15.28
C CYS A 456 7.62 -4.55 16.49
N PHE A 457 6.85 -4.55 17.60
CA PHE A 457 7.07 -5.39 18.78
C PHE A 457 5.88 -6.29 19.14
N CYS A 458 4.87 -6.42 18.27
CA CYS A 458 3.73 -7.29 18.53
C CYS A 458 4.17 -8.75 18.72
N GLY A 459 3.67 -9.42 19.77
CA GLY A 459 4.02 -10.81 20.05
C GLY A 459 5.46 -11.04 20.51
N CYS A 460 6.20 -9.98 20.87
CA CYS A 460 7.49 -10.10 21.53
C CYS A 460 7.33 -10.65 22.96
N GLY A 461 8.26 -11.50 23.40
CA GLY A 461 8.28 -12.01 24.78
C GLY A 461 8.41 -10.91 25.86
N CYS A 462 9.00 -9.76 25.50
CA CYS A 462 9.22 -8.60 26.36
C CYS A 462 8.25 -7.42 26.11
N THR A 463 7.13 -7.66 25.43
CA THR A 463 6.15 -6.62 25.08
C THR A 463 5.72 -5.77 26.30
N GLU A 464 5.44 -6.41 27.44
CA GLU A 464 4.99 -5.71 28.65
C GLU A 464 6.06 -4.84 29.30
N GLU A 465 7.35 -5.17 29.12
CA GLU A 465 8.46 -4.32 29.54
C GLU A 465 8.58 -3.11 28.60
N LEU A 466 8.51 -3.34 27.29
CA LEU A 466 8.61 -2.29 26.28
C LEU A 466 7.49 -1.26 26.36
N LYS A 467 6.27 -1.68 26.70
CA LYS A 467 5.13 -0.76 26.93
C LYS A 467 5.37 0.25 28.07
N LYS A 468 6.31 -0.01 28.98
CA LYS A 468 6.69 0.95 30.03
C LYS A 468 7.54 2.10 29.49
N ASN A 469 8.18 1.92 28.33
CA ASN A 469 8.95 2.96 27.68
C ASN A 469 8.04 3.93 26.92
N LYS A 470 7.89 5.15 27.45
CA LYS A 470 7.03 6.21 26.89
C LYS A 470 7.50 6.74 25.53
N THR A 471 8.74 6.44 25.10
CA THR A 471 9.23 6.88 23.79
C THR A 471 8.76 5.97 22.65
N ILE A 472 8.23 4.78 22.96
CA ILE A 472 7.74 3.84 21.94
C ILE A 472 6.26 4.14 21.67
N PRO A 473 5.88 4.42 20.41
CA PRO A 473 4.49 4.66 20.04
C PRO A 473 3.59 3.44 20.32
N ARG A 474 2.33 3.70 20.72
CA ARG A 474 1.34 2.64 21.00
C ARG A 474 1.13 1.70 19.80
N ARG A 475 1.09 2.25 18.58
CA ARG A 475 0.96 1.51 17.31
C ARG A 475 2.04 0.44 17.10
N SER A 476 3.20 0.56 17.76
CA SER A 476 4.26 -0.45 17.70
C SER A 476 3.88 -1.78 18.35
N PHE A 477 2.76 -1.83 19.09
CA PHE A 477 2.27 -3.01 19.80
C PHE A 477 0.88 -3.50 19.34
N GLU A 478 0.24 -2.82 18.39
CA GLU A 478 -1.15 -3.09 17.99
C GLU A 478 -1.23 -3.42 16.50
N HIS A 479 -2.03 -4.44 16.14
CA HIS A 479 -2.41 -4.69 14.75
C HIS A 479 -3.45 -3.65 14.34
N ILE A 480 -3.11 -2.80 13.37
CA ILE A 480 -4.11 -1.96 12.71
C ILE A 480 -4.87 -2.88 11.73
N GLN A 481 -6.16 -3.10 12.01
CA GLN A 481 -7.07 -3.95 11.24
C GLN A 481 -7.50 -3.31 9.93
#